data_AF-A0A0J8DSH7-F1
#
_entry.id   AF-A0A0J8DSH7-F1
#
_cell.length_a   1.000
_cell.length_b   1.000
_cell.length_c   1.000
_cell.angle_alpha   90.00
_cell.angle_beta   90.00
_cell.angle_gamma   90.00
#
_symmetry.space_group_name_H-M   'P 1'
#
loop_
_entity.id
_entity.type
_entity.pdbx_description
1 polymer ?
#
loop_
_entity_poly.entity_id
_entity_poly.type
_entity_poly.pdbx_seq_one_letter_code
_entity_poly.pdbx_strand_id
1 'polypeptide(L)'
;MGQKTSTKALACVAGVVIGYIIGSSAELSMKELSVRGSVFGVLASVFVSLYAINVKKALAAVDNNKWTLMIYNNVLASFLMPPLILLFNEAPVISSSDAVYTISFWISYIGMAGIFGFLINIATYAQIQATSPLTH
;
A
#
# COMPACT_ATOMS: atom_id res chain seq x y z
N MET A 1 14.38 20.41 2.47
CA MET A 1 13.82 19.57 3.56
C MET A 1 14.97 19.08 4.43
N GLY A 2 15.55 19.96 5.25
CA GLY A 2 16.73 19.68 6.07
C GLY A 2 16.40 19.64 7.56
N GLN A 3 15.54 18.71 7.99
CA GLN A 3 15.27 18.51 9.41
C GLN A 3 16.19 17.43 9.98
N LYS A 4 16.85 17.76 11.09
CA LYS A 4 17.77 16.84 11.78
C LYS A 4 16.97 15.73 12.45
N THR A 5 17.23 14.50 12.03
CA THR A 5 16.65 13.29 12.62
C THR A 5 17.02 13.20 14.10
N SER A 6 16.01 13.09 14.98
CA SER A 6 16.21 12.89 16.42
C SER A 6 16.83 11.52 16.66
N THR A 7 17.87 11.45 17.49
CA THR A 7 18.58 10.19 17.84
C THR A 7 17.65 9.15 18.44
N LYS A 8 16.57 9.59 19.11
CA LYS A 8 15.51 8.71 19.63
C LYS A 8 14.69 8.04 18.51
N ALA A 9 14.44 8.76 17.42
CA ALA A 9 13.74 8.21 16.25
C ALA A 9 14.62 7.16 15.55
N LEU A 10 15.93 7.42 15.44
CA LEU A 10 16.88 6.47 14.84
C LEU A 10 16.94 5.15 15.64
N ALA A 11 16.95 5.22 16.98
CA ALA A 11 16.92 4.04 17.83
C ALA A 11 15.62 3.22 17.68
N CYS A 12 14.47 3.90 17.53
CA CYS A 12 13.18 3.24 17.31
C CYS A 12 13.14 2.53 15.95
N VAL A 13 13.60 3.21 14.88
CA VAL A 13 13.72 2.61 13.54
C VAL A 13 14.67 1.41 13.56
N ALA A 14 15.80 1.52 14.25
CA ALA A 14 16.72 0.38 14.41
C ALA A 14 16.05 -0.82 15.08
N GLY A 15 15.25 -0.60 16.13
CA GLY A 15 14.46 -1.66 16.77
C GLY A 15 13.46 -2.33 15.83
N VAL A 16 12.73 -1.53 15.03
CA VAL A 16 11.79 -2.05 14.02
C VAL A 16 12.52 -2.87 12.95
N VAL A 17 13.67 -2.40 12.47
CA VAL A 17 14.49 -3.11 11.48
C VAL A 17 15.03 -4.43 12.03
N ILE A 18 15.50 -4.44 13.28
CA ILE A 18 15.95 -5.67 13.94
C ILE A 18 14.78 -6.66 14.10
N GLY A 19 13.61 -6.18 14.52
CA GLY A 19 12.39 -7.00 14.61
C GLY A 19 11.99 -7.61 13.26
N TYR A 20 12.09 -6.83 12.17
CA TYR A 20 11.82 -7.31 10.81
C TYR A 20 12.83 -8.39 10.37
N ILE A 21 14.13 -8.22 10.65
CA ILE A 21 15.16 -9.21 10.31
C ILE A 21 14.93 -10.51 11.10
N ILE A 22 14.63 -10.42 12.39
CA ILE A 22 14.34 -11.60 13.22
C ILE A 22 13.08 -12.32 12.71
N GLY A 23 11.99 -11.59 12.47
CA GLY A 23 10.75 -12.15 11.93
C GLY A 23 10.93 -12.83 10.57
N SER A 24 11.59 -12.15 9.63
CA SER A 24 11.86 -12.72 8.30
C SER A 24 12.80 -13.93 8.33
N SER A 25 13.76 -13.98 9.27
CA SER A 25 14.63 -15.14 9.46
C SER A 25 13.89 -16.37 10.00
N ALA A 26 12.88 -16.16 10.84
CA ALA A 26 12.01 -17.23 11.33
C ALA A 26 11.13 -17.80 10.21
N GLU A 27 10.63 -16.96 9.30
CA GLU A 27 9.83 -17.36 8.15
C GLU A 27 10.65 -18.07 7.06
N LEU A 28 11.93 -17.69 6.87
CA LEU A 28 12.85 -18.40 5.96
C LEU A 28 13.08 -19.86 6.37
N SER A 29 13.06 -20.15 7.68
CA SER A 29 13.17 -21.52 8.19
C SER A 29 11.92 -22.35 7.89
N MET A 30 10.77 -21.70 7.71
CA MET A 30 9.50 -22.30 7.31
C MET A 30 9.34 -22.39 5.78
N LYS A 31 10.40 -22.23 4.96
CA LYS A 31 10.44 -22.54 3.50
C LYS A 31 9.38 -21.88 2.58
N GLU A 32 8.40 -21.14 3.10
CA GLU A 32 7.30 -20.53 2.34
C GLU A 32 7.65 -19.14 1.80
N LEU A 33 8.58 -18.41 2.45
CA LEU A 33 9.02 -17.10 1.98
C LEU A 33 10.33 -17.18 1.19
N SER A 34 10.27 -16.80 -0.09
CA SER A 34 11.46 -16.59 -0.92
C SER A 34 12.14 -15.26 -0.56
N VAL A 35 13.48 -15.22 -0.59
CA VAL A 35 14.28 -13.97 -0.45
C VAL A 35 13.78 -12.84 -1.36
N ARG A 36 13.21 -13.20 -2.53
CA ARG A 36 12.57 -12.25 -3.45
C ARG A 36 11.39 -11.52 -2.82
N GLY A 37 10.54 -12.21 -2.04
CA GLY A 37 9.38 -11.63 -1.37
C GLY A 37 9.78 -10.58 -0.32
N SER A 38 10.86 -10.82 0.42
CA SER A 38 11.40 -9.84 1.37
C SER A 38 11.90 -8.57 0.67
N VAL A 39 12.62 -8.72 -0.46
CA VAL A 39 13.07 -7.56 -1.27
C VAL A 39 11.89 -6.76 -1.80
N PHE A 40 10.86 -7.41 -2.33
CA PHE A 40 9.65 -6.73 -2.78
C PHE A 40 8.90 -6.04 -1.65
N GLY A 41 8.88 -6.62 -0.44
CA GLY A 41 8.31 -6.00 0.75
C GLY A 41 9.02 -4.69 1.14
N VAL A 42 10.36 -4.69 1.17
CA VAL A 42 11.15 -3.47 1.46
C VAL A 42 10.93 -2.42 0.37
N LEU A 43 10.97 -2.80 -0.90
CA LEU A 43 10.70 -1.89 -2.01
C LEU A 43 9.29 -1.29 -1.93
N ALA A 44 8.27 -2.09 -1.59
CA ALA A 44 6.92 -1.61 -1.39
C ALA A 44 6.83 -0.51 -0.32
N SER A 45 7.52 -0.65 0.82
CA SER A 45 7.57 0.40 1.85
C SER A 45 8.20 1.71 1.35
N VAL A 46 9.23 1.63 0.51
CA VAL A 46 9.85 2.80 -0.12
C VAL A 46 8.87 3.49 -1.08
N PHE A 47 8.17 2.74 -1.93
CA PHE A 47 7.17 3.32 -2.83
C PHE A 47 5.97 3.91 -2.10
N VAL A 48 5.49 3.28 -1.02
CA VAL A 48 4.37 3.79 -0.20
C VAL A 48 4.75 5.11 0.47
N SER A 49 5.96 5.21 1.04
CA SER A 49 6.43 6.48 1.64
C SER A 49 6.62 7.58 0.60
N LEU A 50 7.18 7.24 -0.58
CA LEU A 50 7.31 8.20 -1.68
C LEU A 50 5.93 8.65 -2.20
N TYR A 51 4.97 7.74 -2.31
CA TYR A 51 3.59 8.04 -2.68
C TYR A 51 2.95 9.00 -1.68
N ALA A 52 3.07 8.77 -0.37
CA ALA A 52 2.54 9.65 0.66
C ALA A 52 3.13 11.08 0.58
N ILE A 53 4.43 11.21 0.31
CA ILE A 53 5.09 12.50 0.09
C ILE A 53 4.51 13.22 -1.14
N ASN A 54 4.29 12.50 -2.24
CA ASN A 54 3.72 13.07 -3.46
C ASN A 54 2.24 13.47 -3.29
N VAL A 55 1.42 12.65 -2.63
CA VAL A 55 0.03 12.96 -2.28
C VAL A 55 -0.04 14.23 -1.45
N LYS A 56 0.87 14.41 -0.48
CA LYS A 56 0.92 15.61 0.35
C LYS A 56 1.28 16.87 -0.43
N LYS A 57 2.22 16.78 -1.37
CA LYS A 57 2.56 17.89 -2.29
C LYS A 57 1.38 18.23 -3.20
N ALA A 58 0.67 17.23 -3.72
CA ALA A 58 -0.50 17.42 -4.57
C ALA A 58 -1.69 18.01 -3.80
N LEU A 59 -1.92 17.61 -2.55
CA LEU A 59 -2.93 18.20 -1.65
C LEU A 59 -2.70 19.70 -1.41
N ALA A 60 -1.44 20.12 -1.28
CA ALA A 60 -1.08 21.53 -1.14
C ALA A 60 -1.29 22.34 -2.44
N ALA A 61 -1.33 21.68 -3.60
CA ALA A 61 -1.51 22.31 -4.91
C ALA A 61 -2.97 22.31 -5.40
N VAL A 62 -3.82 21.42 -4.89
CA VAL A 62 -5.23 21.22 -5.29
C VAL A 62 -6.19 21.77 -4.22
N ASP A 63 -5.86 22.93 -3.65
CA ASP A 63 -6.77 23.75 -2.81
C ASP A 63 -7.51 22.96 -1.70
N ASN A 64 -6.83 21.95 -1.13
CA ASN A 64 -7.30 21.12 -0.02
C ASN A 64 -8.59 20.29 -0.27
N ASN A 65 -9.03 20.08 -1.52
CA ASN A 65 -10.19 19.24 -1.82
C ASN A 65 -9.83 17.74 -1.91
N LYS A 66 -9.95 17.06 -0.76
CA LYS A 66 -9.62 15.64 -0.56
C LYS A 66 -10.42 14.70 -1.48
N TRP A 67 -11.68 15.04 -1.74
CA TRP A 67 -12.58 14.23 -2.55
C TRP A 67 -12.13 14.17 -4.00
N THR A 68 -11.71 15.31 -4.54
CA THR A 68 -11.16 15.41 -5.89
C THR A 68 -9.90 14.56 -6.02
N LEU A 69 -8.97 14.64 -5.07
CA LEU A 69 -7.73 13.86 -5.10
C LEU A 69 -7.98 12.35 -4.98
N MET A 70 -8.92 11.95 -4.12
CA MET A 70 -9.33 10.54 -3.96
C MET A 70 -9.96 9.99 -5.24
N ILE A 71 -10.82 10.76 -5.92
CA ILE A 71 -11.43 10.37 -7.19
C ILE A 71 -10.36 10.22 -8.28
N TYR A 72 -9.44 11.18 -8.41
CA TYR A 72 -8.34 11.07 -9.38
C TYR A 72 -7.48 9.84 -9.15
N ASN A 73 -7.12 9.55 -7.89
CA ASN A 73 -6.32 8.38 -7.56
C ASN A 73 -7.08 7.07 -7.84
N ASN A 74 -8.37 7.01 -7.51
CA ASN A 74 -9.20 5.81 -7.77
C ASN A 74 -9.41 5.58 -9.28
N VAL A 75 -9.64 6.64 -10.05
CA VAL A 75 -9.75 6.56 -11.52
C VAL A 75 -8.43 6.10 -12.14
N LEU A 76 -7.31 6.68 -11.72
CA LEU A 76 -6.00 6.27 -12.19
C LEU A 76 -5.71 4.81 -11.83
N ALA A 77 -6.01 4.38 -10.61
CA ALA A 77 -5.85 3.00 -10.17
C ALA A 77 -6.74 2.03 -10.97
N SER A 78 -7.99 2.41 -11.23
CA SER A 78 -8.93 1.63 -12.04
C SER A 78 -8.46 1.46 -13.49
N PHE A 79 -7.78 2.47 -14.03
CA PHE A 79 -7.19 2.41 -15.38
C PHE A 79 -5.86 1.65 -15.41
N LEU A 80 -5.04 1.76 -14.36
CA LEU A 80 -3.73 1.15 -14.27
C LEU A 80 -3.78 -0.34 -13.87
N MET A 81 -4.81 -0.77 -13.14
CA MET A 81 -4.94 -2.17 -12.71
C MET A 81 -5.07 -3.17 -13.88
N PRO A 82 -5.97 -2.98 -14.87
CA PRO A 82 -6.13 -3.92 -15.98
C PRO A 82 -4.84 -4.21 -16.78
N PRO A 83 -4.04 -3.22 -17.23
CA PRO A 83 -2.79 -3.50 -17.92
C PRO A 83 -1.75 -4.19 -17.03
N LEU A 84 -1.80 -3.96 -15.71
CA LEU A 84 -0.90 -4.60 -14.75
C LEU A 84 -1.21 -6.09 -14.61
N ILE A 85 -2.49 -6.47 -14.52
CA ILE A 85 -2.96 -7.87 -14.47
C ILE A 85 -2.49 -8.65 -15.70
N LEU A 86 -2.51 -8.01 -16.87
CA LEU A 86 -2.01 -8.60 -18.11
C LEU A 86 -0.48 -8.76 -18.11
N LEU A 87 0.25 -7.76 -17.61
CA LEU A 87 1.72 -7.77 -17.54
C LEU A 87 2.24 -8.87 -16.61
N PHE A 88 1.58 -9.12 -15.49
CA PHE A 88 1.94 -10.16 -14.52
C PHE A 88 1.36 -11.54 -14.86
N ASN A 89 0.60 -11.66 -15.97
CA ASN A 89 0.01 -12.90 -16.45
C ASN A 89 -0.93 -13.57 -15.42
N GLU A 90 -1.69 -12.75 -14.67
CA GLU A 90 -2.65 -13.23 -13.67
C GLU A 90 -4.01 -13.57 -14.28
N ALA A 91 -4.30 -13.10 -15.50
CA ALA A 91 -5.53 -13.37 -16.24
C ALA A 91 -5.91 -14.87 -16.33
N PRO A 92 -4.99 -15.79 -16.72
CA PRO A 92 -5.32 -17.22 -16.77
C PRO A 92 -5.66 -17.80 -15.38
N VAL A 93 -4.96 -17.35 -14.32
CA VAL A 93 -5.21 -17.80 -12.94
C VAL A 93 -6.61 -17.39 -12.49
N ILE A 94 -7.01 -16.16 -12.78
CA ILE A 94 -8.36 -15.66 -12.47
C ILE A 94 -9.43 -16.46 -13.22
N SER A 95 -9.22 -16.72 -14.52
CA SER A 95 -10.18 -17.47 -15.34
C SER A 95 -10.31 -18.94 -14.95
N SER A 96 -9.27 -19.54 -14.37
CA SER A 96 -9.30 -20.92 -13.89
C SER A 96 -10.02 -21.09 -12.54
N SER A 97 -10.38 -19.99 -11.88
CA SER A 97 -11.03 -20.03 -10.56
C SER A 97 -12.55 -20.07 -10.69
N ASP A 98 -13.17 -21.19 -10.31
CA ASP A 98 -14.62 -21.36 -10.31
C ASP A 98 -15.36 -20.32 -9.46
N ALA A 99 -14.69 -19.77 -8.44
CA ALA A 99 -15.24 -18.74 -7.57
C ALA A 99 -15.62 -17.46 -8.33
N VAL A 100 -14.87 -17.11 -9.40
CA VAL A 100 -15.10 -15.89 -10.19
C VAL A 100 -16.43 -15.93 -10.94
N TYR A 101 -16.97 -17.12 -11.21
CA TYR A 101 -18.26 -17.28 -11.89
C TYR A 101 -19.46 -17.23 -10.92
N THR A 102 -19.21 -17.21 -9.61
CA THR A 102 -20.27 -17.24 -8.60
C THR A 102 -20.65 -15.83 -8.15
N ILE A 103 -21.94 -15.49 -8.20
CA ILE A 103 -22.43 -14.15 -7.79
C ILE A 103 -22.13 -13.81 -6.32
N SER A 104 -22.14 -14.82 -5.44
CA SER A 104 -21.80 -14.65 -4.02
C SER A 104 -20.34 -14.22 -3.82
N PHE A 105 -19.41 -14.63 -4.69
CA PHE A 105 -18.03 -14.18 -4.63
C PHE A 105 -17.92 -12.66 -4.82
N TRP A 106 -18.59 -12.14 -5.85
CA TRP A 106 -18.60 -10.72 -6.17
C TRP A 106 -19.27 -9.86 -5.10
N ILE A 107 -20.42 -10.30 -4.58
CA ILE A 107 -21.16 -9.50 -3.60
C ILE A 107 -20.53 -9.60 -2.22
N SER A 108 -20.23 -10.81 -1.74
CA SER A 108 -19.80 -11.04 -0.37
C SER A 108 -18.31 -10.77 -0.18
N TYR A 109 -17.44 -11.21 -1.09
CA TYR A 109 -15.99 -11.08 -0.91
C TYR A 109 -15.49 -9.79 -1.55
N ILE A 110 -15.74 -9.59 -2.86
CA ILE A 110 -15.28 -8.38 -3.56
C ILE A 110 -16.02 -7.13 -3.06
N GLY A 111 -17.33 -7.22 -2.82
CA GLY A 111 -18.10 -6.11 -2.24
C GLY A 111 -17.60 -5.70 -0.86
N MET A 112 -17.34 -6.67 0.02
CA MET A 112 -16.80 -6.39 1.36
C MET A 112 -15.36 -5.86 1.29
N ALA A 113 -14.50 -6.43 0.45
CA ALA A 113 -13.15 -5.92 0.20
C ALA A 113 -13.17 -4.49 -0.35
N GLY A 114 -14.14 -4.16 -1.21
CA GLY A 114 -14.35 -2.81 -1.72
C GLY A 114 -14.72 -1.81 -0.62
N ILE A 115 -15.62 -2.19 0.30
CA ILE A 115 -16.00 -1.36 1.45
C ILE A 115 -14.77 -1.09 2.34
N PHE A 116 -14.04 -2.13 2.72
CA PHE A 116 -12.83 -1.97 3.54
C PHE A 116 -11.74 -1.19 2.81
N GLY A 117 -11.54 -1.42 1.51
CA GLY A 117 -10.60 -0.68 0.68
C GLY A 117 -10.93 0.82 0.62
N PHE A 118 -12.22 1.16 0.51
CA PHE A 118 -12.67 2.54 0.57
C PHE A 118 -12.43 3.18 1.95
N LEU A 119 -12.71 2.46 3.03
CA LEU A 119 -12.46 2.92 4.40
C LEU A 119 -10.95 3.13 4.68
N ILE A 120 -10.10 2.22 4.22
CA ILE A 120 -8.64 2.34 4.31
C ILE A 120 -8.17 3.59 3.56
N ASN A 121 -8.75 3.87 2.39
CA ASN A 121 -8.40 5.06 1.61
C ASN A 121 -8.74 6.34 2.39
N ILE A 122 -9.95 6.43 2.97
CA ILE A 122 -10.34 7.55 3.84
C ILE A 122 -9.39 7.69 5.04
N ALA A 123 -9.09 6.58 5.72
CA ALA A 123 -8.18 6.57 6.87
C ALA A 123 -6.76 7.03 6.48
N THR A 124 -6.27 6.61 5.31
CA THR A 124 -4.96 7.01 4.78
C THR A 124 -4.91 8.52 4.51
N TYR A 125 -5.94 9.09 3.87
CA TYR A 125 -6.02 10.54 3.66
C TYR A 125 -6.12 11.30 4.99
N ALA A 126 -6.87 10.78 5.96
CA ALA A 126 -6.97 11.36 7.30
C ALA A 126 -5.60 11.33 8.02
N GLN A 127 -4.86 10.22 7.93
CA GLN A 127 -3.52 10.08 8.49
C GLN A 127 -2.54 11.08 7.87
N ILE A 128 -2.53 11.20 6.53
CA ILE A 128 -1.66 12.13 5.79
C ILE A 128 -1.94 13.59 6.19
N GLN A 129 -3.21 13.94 6.47
CA GLN A 129 -3.58 15.27 6.93
C GLN A 129 -3.21 15.51 8.40
N ALA A 130 -3.42 14.53 9.28
CA ALA A 130 -3.16 14.66 10.71
C ALA A 130 -1.67 14.68 11.06
N THR A 131 -0.79 14.17 10.19
CA THR A 131 0.67 14.14 10.44
C THR A 131 1.42 15.24 9.69
N SER A 132 2.39 15.87 10.34
CA SER A 132 3.31 16.84 9.70
C SER A 132 4.27 16.14 8.72
N PRO A 133 4.92 16.84 7.76
CA PRO A 133 5.83 16.23 6.79
C PRO A 133 7.07 15.54 7.38
N LEU A 134 7.29 15.63 8.70
CA LEU A 134 8.49 15.12 9.38
C LEU A 134 8.29 13.76 10.06
N THR A 135 7.05 13.28 10.23
CA THR A 135 6.78 12.04 10.97
C THR A 135 6.56 10.81 10.06
N HIS A 136 6.84 10.96 8.76
CA HIS A 136 6.71 9.89 7.77
C HIS A 136 8.07 9.20 7.52
#